data_AF-A0A015K199-F1
#
_entry.id   AF-A0A015K199-F1
#
_cell.length_a   1.000
_cell.length_b   1.000
_cell.length_c   1.000
_cell.angle_alpha   90.00
_cell.angle_beta   90.00
_cell.angle_gamma   90.00
#
_symmetry.space_group_name_H-M   'P 1'
#
loop_
_entity.id
_entity.type
_entity.pdbx_description
1 polymer ?
#
loop_
_entity_poly.entity_id
_entity_poly.type
_entity_poly.pdbx_seq_one_letter_code
_entity_poly.pdbx_strand_id
1 'polypeptide(L)'
;MSRSNRVITAHGPTPPYRVKIGIDQGEVISPLLWVIYLDPLLTTLRNEKKDSYCLVFPLAPYTAPSISCSLDVLEINNLVFMDDSTLISSSKEGMEHMLSITEEFYCLNNTSANHNKYVLATNAVAASRDLSPIAFNLSISSLNSMPNIIVTPIPMSSSFRFLGVWFNINGSRNFIRQQLKRECNSFSATLRLAKLTVQQVVYLYNTVLIPKLDYRMQVTHLSEAKCSTITSSIRALVKHKAKLSCSVPNVMLYLTHALGLINLFSFQQQSHFTNLFLLANSSSVFMKSLFNYRLRFIQFYCLIPISPLMVLDWTCWSSLIIFKQDYIANTLALLLSTPFRLSHTNLSQLNKTSKRGLFYLSQLLTPQGTHLLSWSVIYANSVQKRGNARLPNWYKNLSANVTIPDKPGLLKDRFMIEQRPVSLIAKELAPCIPPSGYKKNWIVTMNDDGLPSFGKQIQIQPKRSTCTIVHWTSDCLSRPSDFITLRPCPGCDLNINKSSYSKKSVATGSVSCSYSASL
;
A
#
# COMPACT_ATOMS: atom_id res chain seq x y z
N MET A 1 -38.94 25.15 -30.91
CA MET A 1 -39.44 25.26 -29.51
C MET A 1 -39.45 26.71 -29.06
N SER A 2 -40.59 27.22 -28.59
CA SER A 2 -40.78 28.58 -28.06
C SER A 2 -40.74 28.55 -26.53
N ARG A 3 -39.55 28.32 -25.95
CA ARG A 3 -39.35 28.29 -24.49
C ARG A 3 -39.20 29.71 -23.95
N SER A 4 -39.87 30.05 -22.85
CA SER A 4 -39.78 31.36 -22.20
C SER A 4 -39.61 31.24 -20.68
N ASN A 5 -38.64 31.97 -20.11
CA ASN A 5 -38.38 32.02 -18.67
C ASN A 5 -38.66 33.41 -18.10
N ARG A 6 -38.78 33.50 -16.77
CA ARG A 6 -38.87 34.76 -16.01
C ARG A 6 -37.88 34.70 -14.85
N VAL A 7 -37.25 35.83 -14.52
CA VAL A 7 -36.36 35.93 -13.36
C VAL A 7 -37.20 36.35 -12.16
N ILE A 8 -37.13 35.62 -11.05
CA ILE A 8 -37.80 36.01 -9.80
C ILE A 8 -36.92 37.04 -9.10
N THR A 9 -37.46 38.23 -8.85
CA THR A 9 -36.78 39.30 -8.11
C THR A 9 -37.54 39.63 -6.84
N ALA A 10 -36.95 40.47 -5.97
CA ALA A 10 -37.63 40.97 -4.76
C ALA A 10 -38.94 41.73 -5.05
N HIS A 11 -39.13 42.22 -6.29
CA HIS A 11 -40.31 42.95 -6.73
C HIS A 11 -41.27 42.09 -7.58
N GLY A 12 -41.07 40.77 -7.60
CA GLY A 12 -41.85 39.83 -8.42
C GLY A 12 -41.10 39.34 -9.67
N PRO A 13 -41.78 38.56 -10.53
CA PRO A 13 -41.17 38.00 -11.74
C PRO A 13 -40.99 39.05 -12.84
N THR A 14 -39.85 39.03 -13.52
CA THR A 14 -39.59 39.87 -14.69
C THR A 14 -40.49 39.50 -15.87
N PRO A 15 -40.59 40.36 -16.91
CA PRO A 15 -41.19 39.98 -18.19
C PRO A 15 -40.55 38.70 -18.74
N PRO A 16 -41.35 37.85 -19.43
CA PRO A 16 -40.86 36.62 -20.01
C PRO A 16 -39.84 36.89 -21.12
N TYR A 17 -38.73 36.17 -21.10
CA TYR A 17 -37.72 36.20 -22.16
C TYR A 17 -37.58 34.82 -22.80
N ARG A 18 -37.25 34.79 -24.09
CA ARG A 18 -37.09 33.54 -24.83
C ARG A 18 -35.75 32.89 -24.48
N VAL A 19 -35.78 31.64 -24.05
CA VAL A 19 -34.57 30.86 -23.76
C VAL A 19 -33.95 30.40 -25.08
N LYS A 20 -32.69 30.77 -25.30
CA LYS A 20 -31.92 30.38 -26.50
C LYS A 20 -31.03 29.16 -26.27
N ILE A 21 -30.42 29.07 -25.09
CA ILE A 21 -29.44 28.04 -24.71
C ILE A 21 -29.74 27.60 -23.28
N GLY A 22 -29.67 26.29 -23.03
CA GLY A 22 -29.86 25.70 -21.71
C GLY A 22 -30.71 24.43 -21.73
N ILE A 23 -30.42 23.55 -20.77
CA ILE A 23 -31.23 22.37 -20.46
C ILE A 23 -32.12 22.71 -19.27
N ASP A 24 -33.42 22.41 -19.36
CA ASP A 24 -34.40 22.82 -18.35
C ASP A 24 -34.22 22.03 -17.04
N GLN A 25 -34.07 22.73 -15.92
CA GLN A 25 -33.93 22.10 -14.61
C GLN A 25 -35.28 21.60 -14.10
N GLY A 26 -35.34 20.35 -13.64
CA GLY A 26 -36.56 19.72 -13.13
C GLY A 26 -37.27 18.80 -14.13
N GLU A 27 -36.90 18.88 -15.42
CA GLU A 27 -37.39 17.95 -16.44
C GLU A 27 -36.71 16.57 -16.31
N VAL A 28 -37.50 15.50 -16.52
CA VAL A 28 -37.04 14.11 -16.34
C VAL A 28 -35.93 13.74 -17.31
N ILE A 29 -35.95 14.29 -18.52
CA ILE A 29 -34.97 13.97 -19.57
C ILE A 29 -33.66 14.78 -19.46
N SER A 30 -33.66 15.88 -18.71
CA SER A 30 -32.54 16.80 -18.62
C SER A 30 -31.22 16.18 -18.15
N PRO A 31 -31.19 15.29 -17.13
CA PRO A 31 -29.95 14.62 -16.74
C PRO A 31 -29.36 13.76 -17.86
N LEU A 32 -30.20 13.07 -18.65
CA LEU A 32 -29.73 12.26 -19.76
C LEU A 32 -29.14 13.13 -20.88
N LEU A 33 -29.80 14.25 -21.19
CA LEU A 33 -29.27 15.22 -22.16
C LEU A 33 -27.92 15.78 -21.72
N TRP A 34 -27.75 16.05 -20.42
CA TRP A 34 -26.46 16.49 -19.88
C TRP A 34 -25.36 15.43 -20.06
N VAL A 35 -25.68 14.15 -19.81
CA VAL A 35 -24.73 13.04 -20.03
C VAL A 35 -24.34 12.94 -21.50
N ILE A 36 -25.32 12.97 -22.42
CA ILE A 36 -25.07 12.92 -23.88
C ILE A 36 -24.18 14.10 -24.31
N TYR A 37 -24.44 15.28 -23.75
CA TYR A 37 -23.68 16.48 -24.05
C TYR A 37 -22.23 16.40 -23.57
N LEU A 38 -21.97 15.80 -22.40
CA LEU A 38 -20.63 15.73 -21.80
C LEU A 38 -19.81 14.52 -22.28
N ASP A 39 -20.46 13.47 -22.79
CA ASP A 39 -19.81 12.22 -23.23
C ASP A 39 -18.69 12.40 -24.28
N PRO A 40 -18.80 13.31 -25.27
CA PRO A 40 -17.70 13.57 -26.20
C PRO A 40 -16.44 14.06 -25.50
N LEU A 41 -16.57 14.95 -24.50
CA LEU A 41 -15.42 15.42 -23.72
C LEU A 41 -14.76 14.25 -22.98
N LEU A 42 -15.56 13.40 -22.33
CA LEU A 42 -15.04 12.25 -21.58
C LEU A 42 -14.34 11.24 -22.50
N THR A 43 -14.86 11.07 -23.72
CA THR A 43 -14.28 10.20 -24.74
C THR A 43 -12.94 10.73 -25.23
N THR A 44 -12.84 12.03 -25.56
CA THR A 44 -11.57 12.65 -25.96
C THR A 44 -10.55 12.59 -24.84
N LEU A 45 -10.93 12.94 -23.61
CA LEU A 45 -10.04 12.85 -22.45
C LEU A 45 -9.54 11.42 -22.20
N ARG A 46 -10.33 10.39 -22.53
CA ARG A 46 -9.91 8.98 -22.43
C ARG A 46 -8.93 8.58 -23.55
N ASN A 47 -9.10 9.11 -24.75
CA ASN A 47 -8.28 8.72 -25.91
C ASN A 47 -6.97 9.51 -25.99
N GLU A 48 -7.00 10.81 -25.68
CA GLU A 48 -5.87 11.74 -25.79
C GLU A 48 -5.15 11.98 -24.45
N LYS A 49 -5.33 11.07 -23.49
CA LYS A 49 -4.71 11.21 -22.17
C LYS A 49 -3.18 11.22 -22.26
N LYS A 50 -2.55 12.23 -21.66
CA LYS A 50 -1.10 12.32 -21.44
C LYS A 50 -0.82 12.11 -19.95
N ASP A 51 0.14 11.26 -19.61
CA ASP A 51 0.59 10.98 -18.23
C ASP A 51 -0.55 10.63 -17.26
N SER A 52 -1.37 9.64 -17.65
CA SER A 52 -2.48 9.16 -16.81
C SER A 52 -2.01 8.67 -15.45
N TYR A 53 -2.91 8.72 -14.47
CA TYR A 53 -2.62 8.16 -13.15
C TYR A 53 -2.72 6.64 -13.20
N CYS A 54 -1.57 5.99 -13.13
CA CYS A 54 -1.43 4.55 -13.24
C CYS A 54 -1.38 3.89 -11.87
N LEU A 55 -2.38 3.07 -11.56
CA LEU A 55 -2.38 2.18 -10.41
C LEU A 55 -1.60 0.91 -10.77
N VAL A 56 -0.27 0.95 -10.54
CA VAL A 56 0.62 -0.19 -10.81
C VAL A 56 0.60 -1.15 -9.63
N PHE A 57 0.38 -2.44 -9.89
CA PHE A 57 0.45 -3.46 -8.85
C PHE A 57 1.85 -3.49 -8.22
N PRO A 58 1.95 -3.44 -6.88
CA PRO A 58 3.23 -3.65 -6.22
C PRO A 58 3.62 -5.12 -6.35
N LEU A 59 4.60 -5.42 -7.21
CA LEU A 59 5.19 -6.75 -7.33
C LEU A 59 6.19 -6.96 -6.20
N ALA A 60 6.11 -8.08 -5.47
CA ALA A 60 7.20 -8.52 -4.62
C ALA A 60 8.37 -8.97 -5.52
N PRO A 61 9.61 -8.52 -5.32
CA PRO A 61 10.74 -8.83 -6.23
C PRO A 61 11.13 -10.31 -6.33
N TYR A 62 10.55 -11.20 -5.50
CA TYR A 62 11.03 -12.57 -5.31
C TYR A 62 10.01 -13.68 -5.55
N THR A 63 8.78 -13.35 -5.94
CA THR A 63 7.86 -14.36 -6.50
C THR A 63 8.05 -14.34 -8.00
N ALA A 64 8.79 -15.32 -8.54
CA ALA A 64 8.83 -15.57 -9.97
C ALA A 64 7.38 -15.57 -10.51
N PRO A 65 7.05 -14.76 -11.52
CA PRO A 65 5.73 -14.83 -12.13
C PRO A 65 5.71 -16.11 -12.98
N SER A 66 5.27 -17.22 -12.39
CA SER A 66 4.61 -18.22 -13.20
C SER A 66 3.25 -17.63 -13.57
N ILE A 67 2.97 -17.63 -14.87
CA ILE A 67 1.86 -16.95 -15.56
C ILE A 67 2.27 -15.53 -15.99
N SER A 68 2.35 -15.37 -17.31
CA SER A 68 2.26 -14.11 -18.05
C SER A 68 0.96 -13.39 -17.69
N CYS A 69 0.88 -12.85 -16.48
CA CYS A 69 -0.19 -11.97 -16.08
C CYS A 69 0.23 -10.61 -16.61
N SER A 70 -0.50 -10.08 -17.59
CA SER A 70 -0.44 -8.67 -17.93
C SER A 70 -0.39 -7.89 -16.62
N LEU A 71 0.55 -6.95 -16.49
CA LEU A 71 0.41 -5.94 -15.45
C LEU A 71 -0.90 -5.22 -15.77
N ASP A 72 -2.01 -5.56 -15.10
CA ASP A 72 -3.27 -4.84 -15.31
C ASP A 72 -3.10 -3.43 -14.69
N VAL A 73 -2.44 -2.56 -15.44
CA VAL A 73 -2.30 -1.16 -15.08
C VAL A 73 -3.68 -0.54 -15.20
N LEU A 74 -4.24 -0.12 -14.07
CA LEU A 74 -5.51 0.60 -14.07
C LEU A 74 -5.21 2.09 -14.19
N GLU A 75 -5.56 2.66 -15.33
CA GLU A 75 -5.34 4.07 -15.62
C GLU A 75 -6.60 4.88 -15.30
N ILE A 76 -6.42 5.94 -14.51
CA ILE A 76 -7.49 6.88 -14.14
C ILE A 76 -7.05 8.28 -14.57
N ASN A 77 -7.94 8.97 -15.26
CA ASN A 77 -7.70 10.33 -15.78
C ASN A 77 -8.77 11.31 -15.30
N ASN A 78 -10.03 10.89 -15.18
CA ASN A 78 -11.11 11.76 -14.74
C ASN A 78 -12.12 11.03 -13.85
N LEU A 79 -12.78 11.80 -12.99
CA LEU A 79 -13.94 11.41 -12.21
C LEU A 79 -14.99 12.50 -12.42
N VAL A 80 -16.17 12.14 -12.93
CA VAL A 80 -17.19 13.12 -13.29
C VAL A 80 -18.54 12.68 -12.74
N PHE A 81 -19.22 13.62 -12.09
CA PHE A 81 -20.59 13.48 -11.63
C PHE A 81 -21.38 14.72 -12.05
N MET A 82 -22.16 14.60 -13.12
CA MET A 82 -22.86 15.73 -13.75
C MET A 82 -21.88 16.86 -14.13
N ASP A 83 -21.98 18.03 -13.51
CA ASP A 83 -21.11 19.19 -13.75
C ASP A 83 -19.82 19.17 -12.91
N ASP A 84 -19.83 18.45 -11.78
CA ASP A 84 -18.65 18.28 -10.94
C ASP A 84 -17.67 17.31 -11.62
N SER A 85 -16.57 17.86 -12.15
CA SER A 85 -15.48 17.11 -12.76
C SER A 85 -14.19 17.22 -11.95
N THR A 86 -13.45 16.12 -11.87
CA THR A 86 -12.13 16.05 -11.22
C THR A 86 -11.17 15.38 -12.19
N LEU A 87 -10.16 16.14 -12.64
CA LEU A 87 -9.10 15.63 -13.49
C LEU A 87 -7.94 15.11 -12.62
N ILE A 88 -7.33 14.01 -13.05
CA ILE A 88 -6.27 13.30 -12.34
C ILE A 88 -5.15 13.03 -13.35
N SER A 89 -3.95 13.49 -13.03
CA SER A 89 -2.74 13.32 -13.84
C SER A 89 -1.55 13.00 -12.93
N SER A 90 -0.58 12.26 -13.46
CA SER A 90 0.69 11.98 -12.78
C SER A 90 1.70 13.13 -12.91
N SER A 91 1.51 14.02 -13.89
CA SER A 91 2.41 15.14 -14.19
C SER A 91 1.67 16.47 -14.34
N LYS A 92 2.41 17.58 -14.23
CA LYS A 92 1.87 18.92 -14.48
C LYS A 92 1.51 19.08 -15.95
N GLU A 93 2.38 18.60 -16.84
CA GLU A 93 2.25 18.67 -18.29
C GLU A 93 1.03 17.88 -18.79
N GLY A 94 0.75 16.72 -18.19
CA GLY A 94 -0.46 15.95 -18.46
C GLY A 94 -1.72 16.70 -18.02
N MET A 95 -1.67 17.39 -16.88
CA MET A 95 -2.78 18.23 -16.40
C MET A 95 -3.01 19.45 -17.29
N GLU A 96 -1.96 20.13 -17.74
CA GLU A 96 -2.02 21.25 -18.69
C GLU A 96 -2.65 20.82 -20.02
N HIS A 97 -2.28 19.63 -20.53
CA HIS A 97 -2.87 19.07 -21.74
C HIS A 97 -4.37 18.78 -21.58
N MET A 98 -4.75 18.10 -20.49
CA MET A 98 -6.16 17.79 -20.22
C MET A 98 -7.00 19.05 -20.00
N LEU A 99 -6.46 20.05 -19.32
CA LEU A 99 -7.14 21.34 -19.16
C LEU A 99 -7.32 22.05 -20.51
N SER A 100 -6.33 21.96 -21.41
CA SER A 100 -6.44 22.55 -22.75
C SER A 100 -7.58 21.92 -23.54
N ILE A 101 -7.69 20.58 -23.53
CA ILE A 101 -8.82 19.86 -24.14
C ILE A 101 -10.16 20.32 -23.55
N THR A 102 -10.24 20.50 -22.22
CA THR A 102 -11.49 20.95 -21.59
C THR A 102 -11.88 22.37 -21.98
N GLU A 103 -10.92 23.30 -22.06
CA GLU A 103 -11.21 24.69 -22.45
C GLU A 103 -11.61 24.81 -23.92
N GLU A 104 -10.98 24.04 -24.82
CA GLU A 104 -11.41 23.94 -26.22
C GLU A 104 -12.85 23.42 -26.35
N PHE A 105 -13.18 22.37 -25.58
CA PHE A 105 -14.53 21.83 -25.55
C PHE A 105 -15.55 22.84 -25.01
N TYR A 106 -15.20 23.60 -23.97
CA TYR A 106 -16.08 24.62 -23.41
C TYR A 106 -16.35 25.74 -24.42
N CYS A 107 -15.31 26.20 -25.12
CA CYS A 107 -15.44 27.20 -26.18
C CYS A 107 -16.33 26.69 -27.32
N LEU A 108 -16.07 25.47 -27.81
CA LEU A 108 -16.86 24.83 -28.88
C LEU A 108 -18.36 24.78 -28.57
N ASN A 109 -18.71 24.54 -27.32
CA ASN A 109 -20.09 24.36 -26.92
C ASN A 109 -20.72 25.59 -26.23
N ASN A 110 -20.08 26.77 -26.30
CA ASN A 110 -20.54 27.99 -25.64
C ASN A 110 -20.82 27.82 -24.13
N THR A 111 -19.94 27.08 -23.46
CA THR A 111 -19.94 26.91 -22.01
C THR A 111 -18.65 27.43 -21.41
N SER A 112 -18.62 27.58 -20.09
CA SER A 112 -17.45 28.08 -19.37
C SER A 112 -17.36 27.43 -18.01
N ALA A 113 -16.17 26.99 -17.62
CA ALA A 113 -15.91 26.57 -16.26
C ALA A 113 -15.75 27.78 -15.32
N ASN A 114 -16.11 27.59 -14.05
CA ASN A 114 -15.84 28.57 -13.01
C ASN A 114 -14.48 28.26 -12.37
N HIS A 115 -13.42 28.86 -12.89
CA HIS A 115 -12.05 28.62 -12.43
C HIS A 115 -11.84 28.98 -10.95
N ASN A 116 -12.62 29.90 -10.37
CA ASN A 116 -12.54 30.23 -8.95
C ASN A 116 -12.94 29.07 -8.02
N LYS A 117 -13.65 28.06 -8.56
CA LYS A 117 -14.00 26.85 -7.82
C LYS A 117 -12.96 25.76 -7.94
N TYR A 118 -11.93 25.92 -8.76
CA TYR A 118 -10.91 24.90 -8.95
C TYR A 118 -10.07 24.76 -7.68
N VAL A 119 -9.81 23.50 -7.32
CA VAL A 119 -9.05 23.14 -6.13
C VAL A 119 -8.00 22.12 -6.57
N LEU A 120 -6.73 22.41 -6.27
CA LEU A 120 -5.62 21.52 -6.60
C LEU A 120 -5.19 20.72 -5.38
N ALA A 121 -5.27 19.40 -5.46
CA ALA A 121 -4.68 18.47 -4.50
C ALA A 121 -3.44 17.82 -5.11
N THR A 122 -2.28 17.96 -4.48
CA THR A 122 -1.01 17.45 -5.01
C THR A 122 -0.11 16.91 -3.89
N ASN A 123 0.62 15.83 -4.21
CA ASN A 123 1.66 15.27 -3.35
C ASN A 123 3.07 15.80 -3.68
N ALA A 124 3.26 16.50 -4.80
CA ALA A 124 4.56 17.03 -5.22
C ALA A 124 5.04 18.19 -4.34
N VAL A 125 4.11 19.01 -3.83
CA VAL A 125 4.40 20.20 -3.01
C VAL A 125 4.65 19.82 -1.53
N ALA A 126 4.72 18.53 -1.19
CA ALA A 126 4.98 18.06 0.18
C ALA A 126 6.32 18.56 0.76
N ALA A 127 7.23 19.07 -0.07
CA ALA A 127 8.55 19.55 0.34
C ALA A 127 8.64 21.06 0.64
N SER A 128 7.72 21.91 0.18
CA SER A 128 7.79 23.36 0.41
C SER A 128 6.59 23.86 1.20
N ARG A 129 6.83 24.79 2.13
CA ARG A 129 5.79 25.55 2.84
C ARG A 129 5.06 26.54 1.91
N ASP A 130 5.34 26.49 0.62
CA ASP A 130 4.90 27.46 -0.37
C ASP A 130 3.57 27.00 -0.96
N LEU A 131 2.49 27.49 -0.37
CA LEU A 131 1.13 27.43 -0.92
C LEU A 131 0.94 28.47 -2.05
N SER A 132 2.01 28.76 -2.80
CA SER A 132 1.95 29.75 -3.87
C SER A 132 1.02 29.25 -4.98
N PRO A 133 0.28 30.16 -5.63
CA PRO A 133 -0.57 29.79 -6.76
C PRO A 133 0.27 29.16 -7.87
N ILE A 134 -0.18 28.02 -8.40
CA ILE A 134 0.47 27.31 -9.50
C ILE A 134 -0.24 27.70 -10.79
N ALA A 135 0.53 28.20 -11.76
CA ALA A 135 0.05 28.49 -13.10
C ALA A 135 0.18 27.24 -13.99
N PHE A 136 -0.95 26.81 -14.56
CA PHE A 136 -1.03 25.82 -15.62
C PHE A 136 -1.08 26.56 -16.95
N ASN A 137 -0.08 26.35 -17.80
CA ASN A 137 0.01 26.99 -19.10
C ASN A 137 -0.72 26.13 -20.12
N LEU A 138 -1.72 26.69 -20.78
CA LEU A 138 -2.56 25.97 -21.73
C LEU A 138 -2.04 26.17 -23.15
N SER A 139 -2.29 25.19 -24.03
CA SER A 139 -2.06 25.39 -25.46
C SER A 139 -3.11 26.34 -26.02
N ILE A 140 -2.66 27.47 -26.57
CA ILE A 140 -3.52 28.44 -27.24
C ILE A 140 -3.89 27.87 -28.60
N SER A 141 -5.18 27.93 -28.94
CA SER A 141 -5.72 27.53 -30.24
C SER A 141 -6.83 28.50 -30.66
N SER A 142 -7.37 28.35 -31.87
CA SER A 142 -8.55 29.13 -32.29
C SER A 142 -9.76 28.92 -31.38
N LEU A 143 -9.77 27.82 -30.63
CA LEU A 143 -10.83 27.41 -29.70
C LEU A 143 -10.42 27.55 -28.23
N ASN A 144 -9.22 28.07 -27.94
CA ASN A 144 -8.78 28.35 -26.58
C ASN A 144 -8.06 29.70 -26.50
N SER A 145 -8.75 30.71 -25.99
CA SER A 145 -8.19 32.05 -25.74
C SER A 145 -7.61 32.21 -24.34
N MET A 146 -7.69 31.19 -23.47
CA MET A 146 -7.17 31.24 -22.10
C MET A 146 -5.72 30.75 -22.08
N PRO A 147 -4.73 31.62 -21.81
CA PRO A 147 -3.33 31.22 -21.83
C PRO A 147 -2.91 30.49 -20.56
N ASN A 148 -3.53 30.80 -19.42
CA ASN A 148 -3.18 30.23 -18.14
C ASN A 148 -4.39 30.06 -17.21
N ILE A 149 -4.33 29.01 -16.39
CA ILE A 149 -5.23 28.82 -15.25
C ILE A 149 -4.37 28.78 -13.99
N ILE A 150 -4.67 29.65 -13.04
CA ILE A 150 -3.94 29.73 -11.78
C ILE A 150 -4.77 29.06 -10.69
N VAL A 151 -4.21 28.03 -10.06
CA VAL A 151 -4.88 27.30 -8.97
C VAL A 151 -3.98 27.24 -7.75
N THR A 152 -4.54 27.57 -6.58
CA THR A 152 -3.84 27.44 -5.31
C THR A 152 -3.92 26.00 -4.79
N PRO A 153 -2.80 25.34 -4.48
CA PRO A 153 -2.81 24.00 -3.91
C PRO A 153 -3.38 24.00 -2.48
N ILE A 154 -4.09 22.93 -2.13
CA ILE A 154 -4.57 22.75 -0.75
C ILE A 154 -3.45 22.26 0.16
N PRO A 155 -3.35 22.78 1.41
CA PRO A 155 -2.42 22.24 2.38
C PRO A 155 -2.69 20.76 2.67
N MET A 156 -1.63 19.96 2.88
CA MET A 156 -1.74 18.54 3.25
C MET A 156 -2.56 18.29 4.53
N SER A 157 -2.55 19.26 5.45
CA SER A 157 -3.31 19.22 6.71
C SER A 157 -4.78 19.58 6.53
N SER A 158 -5.14 20.24 5.43
CA SER A 158 -6.50 20.71 5.17
C SER A 158 -7.38 19.58 4.63
N SER A 159 -8.69 19.78 4.76
CA SER A 159 -9.69 18.88 4.16
C SER A 159 -10.34 19.55 2.96
N PHE A 160 -10.63 18.77 1.92
CA PHE A 160 -11.36 19.22 0.73
C PHE A 160 -12.66 18.43 0.59
N ARG A 161 -13.63 19.00 -0.12
CA ARG A 161 -14.96 18.43 -0.31
C ARG A 161 -15.07 17.80 -1.70
N PHE A 162 -15.51 16.55 -1.77
CA PHE A 162 -15.80 15.83 -3.01
C PHE A 162 -17.18 15.18 -2.88
N LEU A 163 -18.12 15.55 -3.76
CA LEU A 163 -19.53 15.12 -3.71
C LEU A 163 -20.12 15.19 -2.30
N GLY A 164 -19.91 16.30 -1.59
CA GLY A 164 -20.41 16.48 -0.23
C GLY A 164 -19.68 15.70 0.89
N VAL A 165 -18.76 14.80 0.58
CA VAL A 165 -17.92 14.10 1.56
C VAL A 165 -16.57 14.82 1.69
N TRP A 166 -16.03 14.87 2.91
CA TRP A 166 -14.75 15.54 3.17
C TRP A 166 -13.60 14.55 3.19
N PHE A 167 -12.53 14.86 2.47
CA PHE A 167 -11.30 14.08 2.39
C PHE A 167 -10.14 14.88 2.96
N ASN A 168 -9.11 14.18 3.42
CA ASN A 168 -7.87 14.78 3.91
C ASN A 168 -6.71 13.99 3.35
N ILE A 169 -5.72 14.67 2.76
CA ILE A 169 -4.61 14.00 2.07
C ILE A 169 -3.77 13.17 3.06
N ASN A 170 -3.60 13.64 4.29
CA ASN A 170 -2.90 12.92 5.36
C ASN A 170 -3.75 11.84 6.06
N GLY A 171 -4.99 11.60 5.62
CA GLY A 171 -5.90 10.62 6.23
C GLY A 171 -6.43 11.03 7.62
N SER A 172 -6.39 12.31 7.97
CA SER A 172 -6.94 12.82 9.23
C SER A 172 -8.48 12.79 9.23
N ARG A 173 -9.05 12.20 10.28
CA ARG A 173 -10.52 12.06 10.48
C ARG A 173 -11.11 13.16 11.36
N ASN A 174 -10.29 14.12 11.79
CA ASN A 174 -10.69 15.11 12.79
C ASN A 174 -11.79 16.03 12.30
N PHE A 175 -11.70 16.47 11.04
CA PHE A 175 -12.70 17.32 10.43
C PHE A 175 -14.09 16.66 10.44
N ILE A 176 -14.18 15.44 9.91
CA ILE A 176 -15.42 14.66 9.84
C ILE A 176 -15.97 14.44 11.24
N ARG A 177 -15.13 14.05 12.21
CA ARG A 177 -15.56 13.88 13.61
C ARG A 177 -16.18 15.16 14.19
N GLN A 178 -15.58 16.31 13.94
CA GLN A 178 -16.11 17.59 14.39
C GLN A 178 -17.42 17.94 13.67
N GLN A 179 -17.50 17.68 12.37
CA GLN A 179 -18.69 17.89 11.56
C GLN A 179 -19.88 17.08 12.09
N LEU A 180 -19.71 15.77 12.30
CA LEU A 180 -20.76 14.91 12.84
C LEU A 180 -21.23 15.38 14.22
N LYS A 181 -20.29 15.78 15.10
CA LYS A 181 -20.61 16.32 16.42
C LYS A 181 -21.43 17.62 16.32
N ARG A 182 -21.07 18.53 15.41
CA ARG A 182 -21.81 19.78 15.18
C ARG A 182 -23.21 19.50 14.65
N GLU A 183 -23.36 18.58 13.69
CA GLU A 183 -24.68 18.21 13.14
C GLU A 183 -25.58 17.59 14.22
N CYS A 184 -25.07 16.65 15.03
CA CYS A 184 -25.82 16.09 16.16
C CYS A 184 -26.22 17.15 17.19
N ASN A 185 -25.32 18.09 17.51
CA ASN A 185 -25.59 19.16 18.47
C ASN A 185 -26.62 20.16 17.94
N SER A 186 -26.51 20.56 16.68
CA SER A 186 -27.47 21.45 16.02
C SER A 186 -28.86 20.82 15.95
N PHE A 187 -28.93 19.55 15.57
CA PHE A 187 -30.17 18.78 15.57
C PHE A 187 -30.77 18.70 16.99
N SER A 188 -29.94 18.38 17.98
CA SER A 188 -30.37 18.30 19.38
C SER A 188 -30.88 19.64 19.90
N ALA A 189 -30.23 20.75 19.56
CA ALA A 189 -30.63 22.09 19.99
C ALA A 189 -31.98 22.49 19.37
N THR A 190 -32.17 22.21 18.08
CA THR A 190 -33.41 22.51 17.35
C THR A 190 -34.59 21.74 17.93
N LEU A 191 -34.44 20.44 18.15
CA LEU A 191 -35.54 19.59 18.65
C LEU A 191 -35.78 19.73 20.15
N ARG A 192 -34.82 20.28 20.91
CA ARG A 192 -35.00 20.53 22.34
C ARG A 192 -36.18 21.47 22.59
N LEU A 193 -36.25 22.55 21.83
CA LEU A 193 -37.30 23.58 21.94
C LEU A 193 -38.62 23.13 21.30
N ALA A 194 -38.58 22.23 20.33
CA ALA A 194 -39.78 21.76 19.63
C ALA A 194 -40.69 20.89 20.52
N LYS A 195 -42.01 21.12 20.44
CA LYS A 195 -43.05 20.32 21.10
C LYS A 195 -43.32 19.03 20.32
N LEU A 196 -42.39 18.08 20.40
CA LEU A 196 -42.46 16.78 19.73
C LEU A 196 -42.52 15.64 20.75
N THR A 197 -43.20 14.56 20.39
CA THR A 197 -43.18 13.30 21.15
C THR A 197 -41.83 12.61 21.02
N VAL A 198 -41.50 11.71 21.96
CA VAL A 198 -40.23 10.95 21.87
C VAL A 198 -40.16 10.13 20.59
N GLN A 199 -41.26 9.51 20.15
CA GLN A 199 -41.29 8.71 18.93
C GLN A 199 -41.07 9.55 17.67
N GLN A 200 -41.61 10.78 17.62
CA GLN A 200 -41.31 11.71 16.53
C GLN A 200 -39.82 12.08 16.48
N VAL A 201 -39.19 12.30 17.64
CA VAL A 201 -37.75 12.61 17.71
C VAL A 201 -36.92 11.41 17.26
N VAL A 202 -37.26 10.19 17.72
CA VAL A 202 -36.59 8.96 17.27
C VAL A 202 -36.77 8.77 15.77
N TYR A 203 -37.98 8.97 15.24
CA TYR A 203 -38.26 8.87 13.81
C TYR A 203 -37.38 9.83 13.01
N LEU A 204 -37.35 11.12 13.36
CA LEU A 204 -36.52 12.12 12.69
C LEU A 204 -35.02 11.77 12.78
N TYR A 205 -34.57 11.24 13.91
CA TYR A 205 -33.19 10.80 14.04
C TYR A 205 -32.88 9.61 13.13
N ASN A 206 -33.72 8.56 13.16
CA ASN A 206 -33.51 7.34 12.39
C ASN A 206 -33.64 7.57 10.86
N THR A 207 -34.55 8.43 10.43
CA THR A 207 -34.87 8.62 9.00
C THR A 207 -34.14 9.78 8.35
N VAL A 208 -33.79 10.83 9.10
CA VAL A 208 -33.14 12.04 8.54
C VAL A 208 -31.70 12.15 9.00
N LEU A 209 -31.45 12.13 10.31
CA LEU A 209 -30.11 12.41 10.83
C LEU A 209 -29.15 11.25 10.59
N ILE A 210 -29.54 10.00 10.85
CA ILE A 210 -28.69 8.82 10.65
C ILE A 210 -28.19 8.71 9.20
N PRO A 211 -29.05 8.74 8.17
CA PRO A 211 -28.59 8.68 6.78
C PRO A 211 -27.68 9.86 6.40
N LYS A 212 -27.97 11.05 6.92
CA LYS A 212 -27.12 12.23 6.72
C LYS A 212 -25.71 12.02 7.32
N LEU A 213 -25.63 11.51 8.55
CA LEU A 213 -24.35 11.22 9.19
C LEU A 213 -23.60 10.12 8.45
N ASP A 214 -24.30 9.07 8.01
CA ASP A 214 -23.73 7.96 7.24
C ASP A 214 -23.09 8.42 5.94
N TYR A 215 -23.81 9.24 5.17
CA TYR A 215 -23.29 9.85 3.96
C TYR A 215 -22.00 10.66 4.22
N ARG A 216 -21.98 11.47 5.29
CA ARG A 216 -20.79 12.27 5.65
C ARG A 216 -19.59 11.42 6.07
N MET A 217 -19.82 10.23 6.62
CA MET A 217 -18.78 9.34 7.14
C MET A 217 -18.53 8.09 6.27
N GLN A 218 -19.06 8.04 5.05
CA GLN A 218 -19.06 6.88 4.15
C GLN A 218 -17.68 6.22 3.99
N VAL A 219 -16.59 7.01 4.00
CA VAL A 219 -15.21 6.52 3.84
C VAL A 219 -14.40 6.53 5.14
N THR A 220 -15.05 6.81 6.28
CA THR A 220 -14.39 7.04 7.56
C THR A 220 -14.84 6.03 8.60
N HIS A 221 -13.88 5.25 9.09
CA HIS A 221 -14.10 4.38 10.25
C HIS A 221 -13.96 5.14 11.56
N LEU A 222 -15.06 5.17 12.32
CA LEU A 222 -15.10 5.63 13.71
C LEU A 222 -15.24 4.42 14.65
N SER A 223 -14.55 4.48 15.79
CA SER A 223 -14.70 3.50 16.85
C SER A 223 -15.99 3.72 17.62
N GLU A 224 -16.50 2.68 18.28
CA GLU A 224 -17.73 2.75 19.07
C GLU A 224 -17.70 3.88 20.11
N ALA A 225 -16.60 4.06 20.84
CA ALA A 225 -16.44 5.15 21.80
C ALA A 225 -16.58 6.55 21.15
N LYS A 226 -16.06 6.72 19.93
CA LYS A 226 -16.19 7.98 19.17
C LYS A 226 -17.64 8.19 18.71
N CYS A 227 -18.28 7.17 18.17
CA CYS A 227 -19.70 7.22 17.79
C CYS A 227 -20.61 7.53 18.98
N SER A 228 -20.34 6.90 20.12
CA SER A 228 -21.02 7.17 21.39
C SER A 228 -20.84 8.63 21.82
N THR A 229 -19.63 9.17 21.73
CA THR A 229 -19.37 10.58 22.06
C THR A 229 -20.14 11.54 21.14
N ILE A 230 -20.15 11.27 19.84
CA ILE A 230 -20.84 12.09 18.83
C ILE A 230 -22.35 12.13 19.06
N THR A 231 -22.95 10.99 19.40
CA THR A 231 -24.40 10.84 19.59
C THR A 231 -24.87 11.06 21.03
N SER A 232 -23.97 11.48 21.92
CA SER A 232 -24.28 11.71 23.34
C SER A 232 -25.38 12.75 23.55
N SER A 233 -25.36 13.85 22.77
CA SER A 233 -26.38 14.90 22.81
C SER A 233 -27.76 14.40 22.40
N ILE A 234 -27.82 13.51 21.40
CA ILE A 234 -29.06 12.88 20.96
C ILE A 234 -29.62 11.96 22.03
N ARG A 235 -28.79 11.09 22.63
CA ARG A 235 -29.24 10.20 23.72
C ARG A 235 -29.77 10.99 24.91
N ALA A 236 -29.11 12.09 25.26
CA ALA A 236 -29.58 12.98 26.31
C ALA A 236 -30.93 13.64 25.95
N LEU A 237 -31.09 14.11 24.70
CA LEU A 237 -32.36 14.66 24.21
C LEU A 237 -33.49 13.62 24.27
N VAL A 238 -33.26 12.41 23.79
CA VAL A 238 -34.26 11.34 23.77
C VAL A 238 -34.66 10.97 25.20
N LYS A 239 -33.70 10.78 26.11
CA LYS A 239 -34.00 10.54 27.54
C LYS A 239 -34.85 11.66 28.15
N HIS A 240 -34.50 12.91 27.89
CA HIS A 240 -35.25 14.06 28.37
C HIS A 240 -36.68 14.10 27.81
N LYS A 241 -36.86 13.89 26.50
CA LYS A 241 -38.19 13.87 25.86
C LYS A 241 -39.04 12.66 26.31
N ALA A 242 -38.39 11.55 26.66
CA ALA A 242 -39.03 10.36 27.22
C ALA A 242 -39.34 10.47 28.73
N LYS A 243 -38.94 11.57 29.40
CA LYS A 243 -38.99 11.72 30.87
C LYS A 243 -38.25 10.61 31.63
N LEU A 244 -37.18 10.09 31.03
CA LEU A 244 -36.32 9.07 31.64
C LEU A 244 -35.19 9.73 32.44
N SER A 245 -34.76 9.08 33.53
CA SER A 245 -33.57 9.50 34.28
C SER A 245 -32.32 9.49 33.39
N CYS A 246 -31.37 10.39 33.68
CA CYS A 246 -30.07 10.42 33.02
C CYS A 246 -29.28 9.10 33.20
N SER A 247 -29.49 8.42 34.33
CA SER A 247 -28.84 7.16 34.71
C SER A 247 -29.35 5.92 33.96
N VAL A 248 -30.45 6.01 33.22
CA VAL A 248 -31.01 4.86 32.48
C VAL A 248 -29.96 4.30 31.51
N PRO A 249 -29.71 2.98 31.50
CA PRO A 249 -28.75 2.38 30.57
C PRO A 249 -29.07 2.71 29.10
N ASN A 250 -28.07 3.14 28.34
CA ASN A 250 -28.27 3.53 26.93
C ASN A 250 -28.78 2.38 26.06
N VAL A 251 -28.52 1.12 26.46
CA VAL A 251 -29.02 -0.09 25.78
C VAL A 251 -30.55 -0.06 25.63
N MET A 252 -31.27 0.45 26.64
CA MET A 252 -32.73 0.55 26.61
C MET A 252 -33.25 1.46 25.49
N LEU A 253 -32.46 2.47 25.09
CA LEU A 253 -32.85 3.36 23.99
C LEU A 253 -32.86 2.63 22.64
N TYR A 254 -31.99 1.62 22.49
CA TYR A 254 -31.78 0.93 21.22
C TYR A 254 -32.73 -0.26 21.00
N LEU A 255 -33.39 -0.74 22.06
CA LEU A 255 -34.34 -1.86 21.95
C LEU A 255 -35.51 -1.47 21.05
N THR A 256 -35.77 -2.31 20.05
CA THR A 256 -36.86 -2.14 19.07
C THR A 256 -38.24 -2.13 19.73
N HIS A 257 -38.44 -2.95 20.77
CA HIS A 257 -39.69 -2.99 21.54
C HIS A 257 -39.85 -1.81 22.52
N ALA A 258 -38.83 -0.96 22.68
CA ALA A 258 -38.87 0.23 23.52
C ALA A 258 -38.89 1.51 22.66
N LEU A 259 -37.74 2.18 22.53
CA LEU A 259 -37.64 3.43 21.77
C LEU A 259 -37.10 3.23 20.36
N GLY A 260 -36.45 2.11 20.04
CA GLY A 260 -35.96 1.81 18.69
C GLY A 260 -34.96 2.83 18.12
N LEU A 261 -34.17 3.49 18.97
CA LEU A 261 -33.14 4.43 18.52
C LEU A 261 -32.01 3.67 17.82
N ILE A 262 -31.62 4.08 16.62
CA ILE A 262 -30.51 3.42 15.91
C ILE A 262 -29.17 3.79 16.55
N ASN A 263 -28.37 2.79 16.90
CA ASN A 263 -26.99 3.01 17.31
C ASN A 263 -26.13 3.35 16.07
N LEU A 264 -25.48 4.51 16.10
CA LEU A 264 -24.67 5.00 14.98
C LEU A 264 -23.52 4.05 14.61
N PHE A 265 -22.89 3.38 15.59
CA PHE A 265 -21.79 2.46 15.33
C PHE A 265 -22.28 1.20 14.60
N SER A 266 -23.38 0.60 15.06
CA SER A 266 -23.95 -0.58 14.37
C SER A 266 -24.45 -0.22 12.97
N PHE A 267 -25.04 0.96 12.80
CA PHE A 267 -25.47 1.45 11.48
C PHE A 267 -24.28 1.67 10.54
N GLN A 268 -23.20 2.28 11.03
CA GLN A 268 -21.96 2.46 10.27
C GLN A 268 -21.38 1.11 9.83
N GLN A 269 -21.35 0.11 10.72
CA GLN A 269 -20.87 -1.23 10.37
C GLN A 269 -21.72 -1.85 9.26
N GLN A 270 -23.04 -1.78 9.38
CA GLN A 270 -23.96 -2.28 8.36
C GLN A 270 -23.71 -1.61 7.01
N SER A 271 -23.65 -0.28 6.95
CA SER A 271 -23.39 0.49 5.72
C SER A 271 -22.04 0.09 5.09
N HIS A 272 -20.98 0.03 5.88
CA HIS A 272 -19.64 -0.34 5.40
C HIS A 272 -19.56 -1.78 4.89
N PHE A 273 -20.24 -2.73 5.56
CA PHE A 273 -20.32 -4.12 5.11
C PHE A 273 -21.10 -4.24 3.80
N THR A 274 -22.24 -3.57 3.68
CA THR A 274 -23.01 -3.54 2.43
C THR A 274 -22.18 -2.94 1.29
N ASN A 275 -21.48 -1.83 1.53
CA ASN A 275 -20.61 -1.22 0.52
C ASN A 275 -19.46 -2.16 0.11
N LEU A 276 -18.82 -2.84 1.07
CA LEU A 276 -17.78 -3.82 0.76
C LEU A 276 -18.33 -4.98 -0.08
N PHE A 277 -19.52 -5.48 0.26
CA PHE A 277 -20.18 -6.54 -0.50
C PHE A 277 -20.52 -6.10 -1.93
N LEU A 278 -21.01 -4.87 -2.12
CA LEU A 278 -21.27 -4.29 -3.44
C LEU A 278 -19.99 -4.11 -4.26
N LEU A 279 -18.89 -3.71 -3.63
CA LEU A 279 -17.58 -3.59 -4.30
C LEU A 279 -17.08 -4.97 -4.77
N ALA A 280 -17.15 -5.97 -3.88
CA ALA A 280 -16.70 -7.33 -4.17
C ALA A 280 -17.53 -8.02 -5.28
N ASN A 281 -18.83 -7.73 -5.34
CA ASN A 281 -19.76 -8.32 -6.32
C ASN A 281 -20.12 -7.38 -7.48
N SER A 282 -19.36 -6.30 -7.67
CA SER A 282 -19.62 -5.34 -8.74
C SER A 282 -19.58 -6.02 -10.11
N SER A 283 -20.52 -5.71 -11.01
CA SER A 283 -20.54 -6.29 -12.37
C SER A 283 -19.52 -5.61 -13.31
N SER A 284 -19.17 -4.36 -13.03
CA SER A 284 -18.22 -3.56 -13.81
C SER A 284 -16.79 -4.12 -13.72
N VAL A 285 -16.17 -4.34 -14.89
CA VAL A 285 -14.77 -4.79 -15.00
C VAL A 285 -13.83 -3.83 -14.28
N PHE A 286 -14.03 -2.52 -14.45
CA PHE A 286 -13.22 -1.49 -13.79
C PHE A 286 -13.28 -1.62 -12.26
N MET A 287 -14.48 -1.78 -11.70
CA MET A 287 -14.65 -1.88 -10.25
C MET A 287 -14.05 -3.17 -9.68
N LYS A 288 -14.17 -4.30 -10.40
CA LYS A 288 -13.51 -5.56 -10.03
C LYS A 288 -11.99 -5.41 -10.02
N SER A 289 -11.41 -4.83 -11.08
CA SER A 289 -9.97 -4.59 -11.17
C SER A 289 -9.48 -3.65 -10.08
N LEU A 290 -10.21 -2.57 -9.80
CA LEU A 290 -9.90 -1.64 -8.71
C LEU A 290 -9.95 -2.34 -7.34
N PHE A 291 -10.99 -3.13 -7.08
CA PHE A 291 -11.12 -3.87 -5.82
C PHE A 291 -9.96 -4.87 -5.63
N ASN A 292 -9.63 -5.64 -6.67
CA ASN A 292 -8.50 -6.56 -6.66
C ASN A 292 -7.16 -5.85 -6.46
N TYR A 293 -6.97 -4.70 -7.12
CA TYR A 293 -5.82 -3.82 -6.90
C TYR A 293 -5.70 -3.41 -5.44
N ARG A 294 -6.80 -2.94 -4.82
CA ARG A 294 -6.79 -2.52 -3.41
C ARG A 294 -6.50 -3.69 -2.46
N LEU A 295 -7.03 -4.88 -2.73
CA LEU A 295 -6.70 -6.07 -1.94
C LEU A 295 -5.21 -6.40 -2.03
N ARG A 296 -4.63 -6.43 -3.23
CA ARG A 296 -3.19 -6.68 -3.42
C ARG A 296 -2.33 -5.58 -2.81
N PHE A 297 -2.77 -4.33 -2.87
CA PHE A 297 -2.12 -3.21 -2.21
C PHE A 297 -2.07 -3.44 -0.69
N ILE A 298 -3.20 -3.78 -0.06
CA ILE A 298 -3.25 -4.12 1.37
C ILE A 298 -2.35 -5.33 1.66
N GLN A 299 -2.41 -6.37 0.83
CA GLN A 299 -1.59 -7.56 0.95
C GLN A 299 -0.10 -7.23 0.96
N PHE A 300 0.36 -6.39 0.04
CA PHE A 300 1.75 -5.98 -0.08
C PHE A 300 2.20 -5.14 1.13
N TYR A 301 1.47 -4.09 1.48
CA TYR A 301 1.86 -3.20 2.59
C TYR A 301 1.76 -3.85 3.97
N CYS A 302 0.79 -4.76 4.14
CA CYS A 302 0.67 -5.55 5.38
C CYS A 302 1.52 -6.83 5.33
N LEU A 303 2.18 -7.14 4.22
CA LEU A 303 2.98 -8.36 4.01
C LEU A 303 2.21 -9.64 4.32
N ILE A 304 0.95 -9.69 3.87
CA ILE A 304 0.07 -10.83 4.10
C ILE A 304 0.40 -11.89 3.04
N PRO A 305 0.79 -13.12 3.41
CA PRO A 305 1.16 -14.16 2.43
C PRO A 305 -0.04 -14.73 1.68
N ILE A 306 -1.26 -14.48 2.19
CA ILE A 306 -2.54 -14.94 1.65
C ILE A 306 -3.39 -13.74 1.20
N SER A 307 -4.50 -14.01 0.51
CA SER A 307 -5.48 -12.96 0.22
C SER A 307 -5.95 -12.30 1.52
N PRO A 308 -6.06 -10.95 1.61
CA PRO A 308 -6.64 -10.26 2.76
C PRO A 308 -8.03 -10.77 3.15
N LEU A 309 -8.79 -11.29 2.18
CA LEU A 309 -10.11 -11.89 2.41
C LEU A 309 -10.03 -13.20 3.21
N MET A 310 -8.86 -13.83 3.33
CA MET A 310 -8.65 -15.09 4.05
C MET A 310 -8.03 -14.91 5.43
N VAL A 311 -7.72 -13.67 5.83
CA VAL A 311 -7.14 -13.38 7.14
C VAL A 311 -8.21 -13.60 8.21
N LEU A 312 -7.94 -14.48 9.18
CA LEU A 312 -8.88 -14.78 10.28
C LEU A 312 -8.75 -13.83 11.46
N ASP A 313 -7.58 -13.23 11.66
CA ASP A 313 -7.33 -12.29 12.75
C ASP A 313 -6.43 -11.14 12.28
N TRP A 314 -6.94 -9.92 12.37
CA TRP A 314 -6.24 -8.70 11.97
C TRP A 314 -5.48 -8.00 13.12
N THR A 315 -5.52 -8.54 14.35
CA THR A 315 -4.89 -7.93 15.53
C THR A 315 -3.40 -7.62 15.30
N CYS A 316 -2.68 -8.47 14.58
CA CYS A 316 -1.27 -8.31 14.22
C CYS A 316 -0.97 -7.01 13.45
N TRP A 317 -1.92 -6.54 12.63
CA TRP A 317 -1.76 -5.36 11.76
C TRP A 317 -2.49 -4.12 12.27
N SER A 318 -3.29 -4.27 13.33
CA SER A 318 -4.06 -3.18 13.96
C SER A 318 -3.23 -1.97 14.39
N SER A 319 -1.92 -2.16 14.64
CA SER A 319 -1.00 -1.09 15.01
C SER A 319 -0.49 -0.27 13.82
N LEU A 320 -0.53 -0.80 12.59
CA LEU A 320 0.00 -0.15 11.40
C LEU A 320 -0.85 1.06 11.00
N ILE A 321 -0.18 2.16 10.66
CA ILE A 321 -0.85 3.40 10.22
C ILE A 321 -1.65 3.15 8.95
N ILE A 322 -1.06 2.41 8.00
CA ILE A 322 -1.70 2.04 6.73
C ILE A 322 -3.00 1.30 6.98
N PHE A 323 -2.96 0.29 7.84
CA PHE A 323 -4.16 -0.46 8.25
C PHE A 323 -5.20 0.46 8.91
N LYS A 324 -4.78 1.31 9.84
CA LYS A 324 -5.69 2.25 10.53
C LYS A 324 -6.34 3.24 9.58
N GLN A 325 -5.71 3.61 8.48
CA GLN A 325 -6.23 4.59 7.52
C GLN A 325 -7.04 3.96 6.39
N ASP A 326 -6.72 2.73 5.99
CA ASP A 326 -7.36 2.06 4.84
C ASP A 326 -8.80 1.63 5.16
N TYR A 327 -9.74 2.06 4.31
CA TYR A 327 -11.16 1.77 4.47
C TYR A 327 -11.46 0.27 4.40
N ILE A 328 -10.94 -0.44 3.40
CA ILE A 328 -11.24 -1.86 3.13
C ILE A 328 -10.64 -2.73 4.22
N ALA A 329 -9.39 -2.47 4.62
CA ALA A 329 -8.72 -3.24 5.66
C ALA A 329 -9.46 -3.14 7.01
N ASN A 330 -9.89 -1.93 7.40
CA ASN A 330 -10.68 -1.74 8.62
C ASN A 330 -12.05 -2.42 8.53
N THR A 331 -12.73 -2.35 7.39
CA THR A 331 -14.02 -3.02 7.19
C THR A 331 -13.88 -4.55 7.28
N LEU A 332 -12.85 -5.14 6.66
CA LEU A 332 -12.57 -6.58 6.74
C LEU A 332 -12.30 -7.03 8.17
N ALA A 333 -11.49 -6.28 8.92
CA ALA A 333 -11.20 -6.61 10.31
C ALA A 333 -12.45 -6.52 11.21
N LEU A 334 -13.31 -5.53 10.99
CA LEU A 334 -14.57 -5.42 11.71
C LEU A 334 -15.54 -6.55 11.33
N LEU A 335 -15.59 -6.97 10.07
CA LEU A 335 -16.44 -8.07 9.63
C LEU A 335 -16.12 -9.36 10.38
N LEU A 336 -14.83 -9.67 10.56
CA LEU A 336 -14.37 -10.87 11.26
C LEU A 336 -14.62 -10.83 12.78
N SER A 337 -14.84 -9.64 13.34
CA SER A 337 -15.30 -9.50 14.73
C SER A 337 -16.81 -9.75 14.91
N THR A 338 -17.55 -9.94 13.80
CA THR A 338 -18.97 -10.28 13.79
C THR A 338 -19.18 -11.76 13.46
N PRO A 339 -20.33 -12.37 13.78
CA PRO A 339 -20.58 -13.78 13.48
C PRO A 339 -20.67 -14.12 11.98
N PHE A 340 -20.65 -13.10 11.09
CA PHE A 340 -20.66 -13.30 9.65
C PHE A 340 -19.31 -13.84 9.17
N ARG A 341 -19.30 -15.12 8.74
CA ARG A 341 -18.13 -15.75 8.12
C ARG A 341 -18.22 -15.62 6.61
N LEU A 342 -17.16 -15.10 5.99
CA LEU A 342 -16.95 -15.34 4.56
C LEU A 342 -16.67 -16.86 4.41
N SER A 343 -17.16 -17.50 3.36
CA SER A 343 -16.85 -18.92 3.12
C SER A 343 -15.36 -19.04 2.79
N HIS A 344 -14.57 -19.57 3.72
CA HIS A 344 -13.12 -19.65 3.60
C HIS A 344 -12.64 -21.08 3.31
N THR A 345 -11.57 -21.18 2.52
CA THR A 345 -10.65 -22.32 2.54
C THR A 345 -9.54 -22.00 3.57
N ASN A 346 -9.25 -22.94 4.47
CA ASN A 346 -8.29 -22.76 5.55
C ASN A 346 -6.85 -22.71 5.02
N LEU A 347 -6.06 -21.70 5.40
CA LEU A 347 -4.60 -21.80 5.46
C LEU A 347 -4.06 -21.00 6.65
N SER A 348 -3.10 -21.60 7.35
CA SER A 348 -2.63 -21.23 8.68
C SER A 348 -1.60 -20.10 8.72
N GLN A 349 -1.51 -19.48 9.90
CA GLN A 349 -0.70 -18.33 10.33
C GLN A 349 0.77 -18.30 9.87
N LEU A 350 1.27 -17.09 9.54
CA LEU A 350 2.69 -16.74 9.58
C LEU A 350 2.90 -15.41 10.32
N ASN A 351 3.79 -15.42 11.31
CA ASN A 351 4.03 -14.34 12.27
C ASN A 351 5.38 -13.62 12.05
N LYS A 352 5.33 -12.29 12.16
CA LYS A 352 6.38 -11.33 12.60
C LYS A 352 7.81 -11.48 12.06
N THR A 353 8.10 -10.82 10.94
CA THR A 353 9.44 -10.28 10.61
C THR A 353 9.30 -8.96 9.85
N SER A 354 9.26 -7.80 10.54
CA SER A 354 9.11 -6.49 9.85
C SER A 354 9.99 -5.36 10.42
N LYS A 355 11.06 -5.68 11.16
CA LYS A 355 11.94 -4.65 11.74
C LYS A 355 13.32 -4.51 11.09
N ARG A 356 13.68 -5.31 10.07
CA ARG A 356 15.05 -5.31 9.49
C ARG A 356 15.13 -5.45 7.96
N GLY A 357 14.04 -5.20 7.22
CA GLY A 357 14.01 -5.39 5.77
C GLY A 357 14.05 -6.86 5.31
N LEU A 358 13.83 -7.79 6.25
CA LEU A 358 13.70 -9.23 6.01
C LEU A 358 12.22 -9.58 6.11
N PHE A 359 11.63 -9.97 4.98
CA PHE A 359 10.19 -10.10 4.77
C PHE A 359 9.75 -11.54 4.54
N TYR A 360 10.61 -12.37 3.94
CA TYR A 360 10.30 -13.76 3.61
C TYR A 360 11.34 -14.71 4.18
N LEU A 361 10.91 -15.92 4.55
CA LEU A 361 11.81 -16.97 5.00
C LEU A 361 12.86 -17.29 3.93
N SER A 362 12.49 -17.27 2.64
CA SER A 362 13.38 -17.50 1.50
C SER A 362 14.61 -16.60 1.48
N GLN A 363 14.51 -15.37 2.03
CA GLN A 363 15.64 -14.44 2.11
C GLN A 363 16.68 -14.85 3.17
N LEU A 364 16.32 -15.81 4.03
CA LEU A 364 17.16 -16.36 5.09
C LEU A 364 17.66 -17.77 4.74
N LEU A 365 17.38 -18.28 3.54
CA LEU A 365 17.77 -19.63 3.14
C LEU A 365 19.02 -19.63 2.26
N THR A 366 19.67 -20.79 2.18
CA THR A 366 20.70 -21.06 1.17
C THR A 366 20.12 -20.90 -0.25
N PRO A 367 20.96 -20.66 -1.28
CA PRO A 367 20.50 -20.52 -2.66
C PRO A 367 19.67 -21.70 -3.20
N GLN A 368 19.81 -22.88 -2.59
CA GLN A 368 19.06 -24.08 -2.93
C GLN A 368 17.78 -24.27 -2.11
N GLY A 369 17.49 -23.39 -1.15
CA GLY A 369 16.27 -23.44 -0.32
C GLY A 369 16.23 -24.57 0.71
N THR A 370 17.38 -25.18 1.06
CA THR A 370 17.47 -26.37 1.92
C THR A 370 17.85 -26.08 3.37
N HIS A 371 18.64 -25.03 3.61
CA HIS A 371 19.18 -24.71 4.93
C HIS A 371 18.95 -23.23 5.28
N LEU A 372 18.78 -22.93 6.57
CA LEU A 372 18.73 -21.57 7.11
C LEU A 372 20.16 -21.00 7.22
N LEU A 373 20.40 -19.83 6.65
CA LEU A 373 21.68 -19.11 6.74
C LEU A 373 22.00 -18.76 8.19
N SER A 374 23.26 -18.95 8.60
CA SER A 374 23.69 -18.57 9.95
C SER A 374 23.55 -17.06 10.19
N TRP A 375 23.29 -16.68 11.45
CA TRP A 375 23.15 -15.27 11.81
C TRP A 375 24.39 -14.43 11.47
N SER A 376 25.59 -15.02 11.53
CA SER A 376 26.83 -14.37 11.13
C SER A 376 26.83 -13.96 9.66
N VAL A 377 26.30 -14.80 8.76
CA VAL A 377 26.19 -14.51 7.33
C VAL A 377 25.12 -13.43 7.07
N ILE A 378 23.95 -13.55 7.70
CA ILE A 378 22.87 -12.56 7.60
C ILE A 378 23.34 -11.18 8.11
N TYR A 379 24.08 -11.17 9.22
CA TYR A 379 24.62 -9.95 9.80
C TYR A 379 25.71 -9.33 8.92
N ALA A 380 26.63 -10.14 8.37
CA ALA A 380 27.70 -9.67 7.48
C ALA A 380 27.17 -9.02 6.20
N ASN A 381 26.09 -9.57 5.64
CA ASN A 381 25.44 -9.09 4.42
C ASN A 381 24.42 -7.95 4.66
N SER A 382 24.18 -7.55 5.90
CA SER A 382 23.24 -6.48 6.22
C SER A 382 23.85 -5.08 6.00
N VAL A 383 23.11 -4.21 5.30
CA VAL A 383 23.55 -2.84 4.94
C VAL A 383 23.66 -1.91 6.15
N GLN A 384 23.04 -2.26 7.29
CA GLN A 384 23.02 -1.46 8.51
C GLN A 384 23.87 -2.10 9.63
N LYS A 385 25.19 -1.99 9.53
CA LYS A 385 26.12 -2.39 10.61
C LYS A 385 26.08 -1.38 11.77
N ARG A 386 25.02 -1.38 12.57
CA ARG A 386 24.97 -0.64 13.85
C ARG A 386 24.64 -1.59 15.01
N GLY A 387 25.61 -1.83 15.88
CA GLY A 387 25.46 -2.57 17.15
C GLY A 387 26.00 -4.00 17.15
N ASN A 388 26.16 -4.57 18.34
CA ASN A 388 26.80 -5.87 18.57
C ASN A 388 26.15 -7.02 17.78
N ALA A 389 26.97 -7.97 17.34
CA ALA A 389 26.62 -9.23 16.66
C ALA A 389 25.82 -10.23 17.55
N ARG A 390 25.03 -9.74 18.51
CA ARG A 390 24.26 -10.56 19.43
C ARG A 390 23.11 -11.23 18.69
N LEU A 391 22.98 -12.54 18.85
CA LEU A 391 21.92 -13.36 18.25
C LEU A 391 20.53 -12.86 18.69
N PRO A 392 19.67 -12.35 17.78
CA PRO A 392 18.36 -11.83 18.13
C PRO A 392 17.39 -12.93 18.57
N ASN A 393 16.52 -12.63 19.55
CA ASN A 393 15.49 -13.58 20.01
C ASN A 393 14.51 -14.00 18.91
N TRP A 394 14.20 -13.10 17.96
CA TRP A 394 13.34 -13.45 16.82
C TRP A 394 13.99 -14.52 15.92
N TYR A 395 15.32 -14.46 15.74
CA TYR A 395 16.05 -15.41 14.91
C TYR A 395 16.12 -16.78 15.61
N LYS A 396 16.33 -16.80 16.93
CA LYS A 396 16.24 -18.03 17.74
C LYS A 396 14.87 -18.71 17.63
N ASN A 397 13.81 -17.92 17.72
CA ASN A 397 12.44 -18.44 17.61
C ASN A 397 12.14 -18.94 16.19
N LEU A 398 12.65 -18.23 15.17
CA LEU A 398 12.51 -18.64 13.77
C LEU A 398 13.28 -19.93 13.50
N SER A 399 14.53 -20.05 13.94
CA SER A 399 15.31 -21.28 13.77
C SER A 399 14.62 -22.46 14.45
N ALA A 400 14.18 -22.32 15.70
CA ALA A 400 13.47 -23.38 16.42
C ALA A 400 12.18 -23.86 15.70
N ASN A 401 11.46 -22.94 15.05
CA ASN A 401 10.21 -23.27 14.36
C ASN A 401 10.43 -23.94 13.01
N VAL A 402 11.48 -23.52 12.29
CA VAL A 402 11.71 -23.85 10.88
C VAL A 402 12.69 -25.01 10.70
N THR A 403 13.67 -25.20 11.58
CA THR A 403 14.70 -26.25 11.43
C THR A 403 14.34 -27.55 12.16
N ILE A 404 14.87 -28.68 11.68
CA ILE A 404 14.74 -29.99 12.33
C ILE A 404 15.68 -30.04 13.56
N PRO A 405 15.23 -30.54 14.72
CA PRO A 405 16.13 -30.87 15.83
C PRO A 405 17.24 -31.83 15.35
N ASP A 406 18.45 -31.72 15.90
CA ASP A 406 19.59 -32.62 15.61
C ASP A 406 20.27 -32.47 14.23
N LYS A 407 19.76 -31.64 13.31
CA LYS A 407 20.46 -31.27 12.07
C LYS A 407 20.68 -29.75 11.99
N PRO A 408 21.92 -29.25 12.05
CA PRO A 408 22.18 -27.82 12.15
C PRO A 408 21.74 -27.07 10.89
N GLY A 409 20.71 -26.23 11.02
CA GLY A 409 20.23 -25.35 9.96
C GLY A 409 19.35 -26.01 8.89
N LEU A 410 19.13 -27.33 8.92
CA LEU A 410 18.28 -28.01 7.94
C LEU A 410 16.80 -27.68 8.18
N LEU A 411 16.10 -27.25 7.13
CA LEU A 411 14.67 -26.89 7.21
C LEU A 411 13.78 -28.13 7.31
N LYS A 412 12.63 -28.02 7.98
CA LYS A 412 11.55 -29.02 7.90
C LYS A 412 10.98 -29.05 6.48
N ASP A 413 10.56 -30.21 6.00
CA ASP A 413 10.07 -30.43 4.63
C ASP A 413 9.03 -29.40 4.16
N ARG A 414 8.11 -28.99 5.05
CA ARG A 414 7.09 -27.96 4.77
C ARG A 414 7.63 -26.55 4.45
N PHE A 415 8.91 -26.30 4.72
CA PHE A 415 9.58 -25.03 4.51
C PHE A 415 10.69 -25.11 3.45
N MET A 416 10.94 -26.30 2.90
CA MET A 416 11.86 -26.47 1.79
C MET A 416 11.24 -25.90 0.52
N ILE A 417 12.04 -25.18 -0.26
CA ILE A 417 11.62 -24.65 -1.57
C ILE A 417 12.25 -25.55 -2.62
N GLU A 418 11.44 -26.27 -3.42
CA GLU A 418 11.93 -26.92 -4.64
C GLU A 418 12.28 -25.86 -5.67
N GLN A 419 13.50 -25.34 -5.65
CA GLN A 419 14.03 -24.63 -6.80
C GLN A 419 14.70 -25.63 -7.73
N ARG A 420 14.23 -25.68 -8.98
CA ARG A 420 15.01 -26.28 -10.09
C ARG A 420 16.40 -25.62 -10.09
N PRO A 421 17.48 -26.38 -10.31
CA PRO A 421 18.82 -25.81 -10.31
C PRO A 421 18.86 -24.67 -11.33
N VAL A 422 19.05 -23.44 -10.86
CA VAL A 422 19.43 -22.32 -11.71
C VAL A 422 20.84 -22.62 -12.18
N SER A 423 20.95 -23.42 -13.23
CA SER A 423 22.15 -23.59 -14.03
C SER A 423 22.40 -22.26 -14.75
N LEU A 424 22.87 -21.24 -14.04
CA LEU A 424 23.44 -19.97 -14.57
C LEU A 424 23.82 -18.98 -13.44
N ILE A 425 24.35 -19.46 -12.31
CA ILE A 425 25.25 -18.65 -11.48
C ILE A 425 26.59 -19.38 -11.41
N ALA A 426 27.21 -19.56 -12.58
CA ALA A 426 28.66 -19.62 -12.64
C ALA A 426 29.15 -18.22 -12.26
N LYS A 427 29.32 -17.96 -10.97
CA LYS A 427 30.06 -16.78 -10.53
C LYS A 427 31.51 -17.00 -10.96
N GLU A 428 31.93 -16.28 -12.00
CA GLU A 428 33.34 -16.13 -12.33
C GLU A 428 34.11 -15.71 -11.07
N LEU A 429 35.14 -16.48 -10.74
CA LEU A 429 35.99 -16.24 -9.58
C LEU A 429 36.90 -15.05 -9.88
N ALA A 430 36.61 -13.89 -9.31
CA ALA A 430 37.46 -12.71 -9.42
C ALA A 430 38.69 -12.82 -8.49
N PRO A 431 39.90 -12.43 -8.92
CA PRO A 431 41.10 -12.47 -8.10
C PRO A 431 41.07 -11.43 -6.97
N CYS A 432 41.39 -11.85 -5.73
CA CYS A 432 41.55 -10.96 -4.58
C CYS A 432 43.02 -10.59 -4.38
N ILE A 433 43.31 -9.29 -4.31
CA ILE A 433 44.61 -8.78 -3.84
C ILE A 433 44.59 -8.76 -2.31
N PRO A 434 45.54 -9.39 -1.60
CA PRO A 434 45.53 -9.40 -0.14
C PRO A 434 45.82 -7.99 0.42
N PRO A 435 44.96 -7.42 1.29
CA PRO A 435 45.29 -6.18 1.99
C PRO A 435 46.42 -6.41 3.00
N SER A 436 47.31 -5.43 3.12
CA SER A 436 48.45 -5.45 4.04
C SER A 436 47.99 -5.46 5.51
N GLY A 437 48.30 -6.55 6.23
CA GLY A 437 47.98 -6.67 7.65
C GLY A 437 47.65 -8.12 8.05
N TYR A 438 48.70 -8.87 8.35
CA TYR A 438 48.75 -10.26 8.83
C TYR A 438 47.44 -10.84 9.41
N LYS A 439 46.66 -11.53 8.57
CA LYS A 439 45.71 -12.57 8.99
C LYS A 439 46.03 -13.85 8.21
N LYS A 440 46.10 -14.98 8.92
CA LYS A 440 46.32 -16.31 8.34
C LYS A 440 45.08 -16.70 7.55
N ASN A 441 45.14 -16.63 6.22
CA ASN A 441 44.01 -16.91 5.35
C ASN A 441 43.90 -18.40 5.01
N TRP A 442 42.67 -18.84 4.74
CA TRP A 442 42.42 -20.09 4.05
C TRP A 442 42.59 -19.87 2.55
N ILE A 443 43.30 -20.78 1.91
CA ILE A 443 43.61 -20.79 0.49
C ILE A 443 42.96 -22.03 -0.09
N VAL A 444 42.23 -21.86 -1.19
CA VAL A 444 41.66 -22.99 -1.95
C VAL A 444 42.30 -22.95 -3.33
N THR A 445 42.89 -24.07 -3.72
CA THR A 445 43.50 -24.28 -5.04
C THR A 445 42.87 -25.50 -5.69
N MET A 446 43.06 -25.69 -6.99
CA MET A 446 42.63 -26.92 -7.67
C MET A 446 43.88 -27.76 -7.92
N ASN A 447 43.82 -29.06 -7.61
CA ASN A 447 44.87 -30.00 -7.97
C ASN A 447 44.82 -30.31 -9.48
N ASP A 448 45.87 -30.95 -10.01
CA ASP A 448 45.96 -31.34 -11.43
C ASP A 448 44.78 -32.23 -11.90
N ASP A 449 44.14 -32.94 -10.96
CA ASP A 449 42.93 -33.75 -11.18
C ASP A 449 41.61 -32.96 -11.15
N GLY A 450 41.66 -31.62 -11.03
CA GLY A 450 40.47 -30.77 -10.99
C GLY A 450 39.66 -30.84 -9.69
N LEU A 451 40.25 -31.31 -8.59
CA LEU A 451 39.64 -31.33 -7.26
C LEU A 451 40.13 -30.16 -6.38
N PRO A 452 39.27 -29.54 -5.56
CA PRO A 452 39.67 -28.44 -4.69
C PRO A 452 40.56 -28.94 -3.54
N SER A 453 41.78 -28.42 -3.46
CA SER A 453 42.70 -28.55 -2.33
C SER A 453 42.60 -27.36 -1.39
N PHE A 454 42.65 -27.65 -0.09
CA PHE A 454 42.51 -26.65 0.96
C PHE A 454 43.84 -26.46 1.69
N GLY A 455 44.27 -25.22 1.83
CA GLY A 455 45.51 -24.85 2.50
C GLY A 455 45.27 -23.77 3.54
N LYS A 456 45.92 -23.87 4.70
CA LYS A 456 45.93 -22.80 5.70
C LYS A 456 47.29 -22.12 5.72
N GLN A 457 47.29 -20.81 5.49
CA GLN A 457 48.51 -20.02 5.52
C GLN A 457 49.08 -19.94 6.94
N ILE A 458 50.37 -20.25 7.10
CA ILE A 458 51.07 -20.21 8.39
C ILE A 458 52.01 -19.02 8.49
N GLN A 459 52.84 -18.81 7.48
CA GLN A 459 53.87 -17.78 7.48
C GLN A 459 54.07 -17.20 6.09
N ILE A 460 54.26 -15.89 6.02
CA ILE A 460 54.67 -15.18 4.81
C ILE A 460 56.10 -14.71 5.06
N GLN A 461 57.00 -14.92 4.10
CA GLN A 461 58.34 -14.32 4.08
C GLN A 461 58.37 -13.28 2.95
N PRO A 462 57.99 -12.02 3.20
CA PRO A 462 57.84 -11.00 2.16
C PRO A 462 59.15 -10.75 1.39
N LYS A 463 60.29 -10.82 2.08
CA LYS A 463 61.62 -10.62 1.49
C LYS A 463 62.02 -11.71 0.47
N ARG A 464 61.36 -12.87 0.49
CA ARG A 464 61.61 -13.98 -0.44
C ARG A 464 60.41 -14.29 -1.34
N SER A 465 59.32 -13.52 -1.23
CA SER A 465 58.04 -13.79 -1.91
C SER A 465 57.53 -15.23 -1.73
N THR A 466 57.86 -15.88 -0.62
CA THR A 466 57.43 -17.25 -0.31
C THR A 466 56.38 -17.27 0.80
N CYS A 467 55.43 -18.19 0.69
CA CYS A 467 54.36 -18.42 1.66
C CYS A 467 54.35 -19.89 2.07
N THR A 468 54.38 -20.16 3.37
CA THR A 468 54.23 -21.51 3.93
C THR A 468 52.76 -21.79 4.20
N ILE A 469 52.24 -22.82 3.55
CA ILE A 469 50.84 -23.26 3.62
C ILE A 469 50.85 -24.71 4.11
N VAL A 470 49.99 -25.05 5.07
CA VAL A 470 49.76 -26.45 5.45
C VAL A 470 48.51 -26.95 4.74
N HIS A 471 48.65 -28.11 4.10
CA HIS A 471 47.56 -28.79 3.41
C HIS A 471 46.57 -29.43 4.40
N TRP A 472 45.29 -29.27 4.12
CA TRP A 472 44.15 -29.85 4.83
C TRP A 472 43.33 -30.70 3.87
N THR A 473 42.90 -31.87 4.33
CA THR A 473 42.03 -32.75 3.55
C THR A 473 40.57 -32.44 3.86
N SER A 474 39.71 -32.68 2.87
CA SER A 474 38.28 -32.43 2.92
C SER A 474 37.53 -33.70 2.57
N ASP A 475 36.40 -33.95 3.25
CA ASP A 475 35.44 -34.99 2.89
C ASP A 475 34.57 -34.57 1.68
N CYS A 476 35.15 -33.90 0.67
CA CYS A 476 34.45 -33.22 -0.44
C CYS A 476 33.75 -34.14 -1.44
N LEU A 477 33.69 -35.46 -1.18
CA LEU A 477 33.02 -36.45 -2.03
C LEU A 477 31.58 -36.76 -1.60
N SER A 478 31.08 -36.22 -0.48
CA SER A 478 29.67 -36.33 -0.13
C SER A 478 28.90 -35.13 -0.65
N ARG A 479 28.12 -35.34 -1.72
CA ARG A 479 27.04 -34.51 -2.33
C ARG A 479 27.26 -32.97 -2.38
N PRO A 480 27.00 -32.31 -3.52
CA PRO A 480 27.05 -30.84 -3.57
C PRO A 480 26.05 -30.26 -2.57
N SER A 481 26.55 -29.62 -1.50
CA SER A 481 25.85 -28.92 -0.38
C SER A 481 25.98 -29.50 1.04
N ASP A 482 26.72 -30.58 1.27
CA ASP A 482 27.05 -30.99 2.65
C ASP A 482 28.15 -30.08 3.26
N PHE A 483 28.10 -29.87 4.59
CA PHE A 483 29.13 -29.12 5.30
C PHE A 483 30.51 -29.75 5.07
N ILE A 484 31.39 -29.01 4.41
CA ILE A 484 32.77 -29.44 4.19
C ILE A 484 33.50 -29.46 5.53
N THR A 485 33.84 -30.66 5.99
CA THR A 485 34.64 -30.85 7.20
C THR A 485 36.11 -30.95 6.80
N LEU A 486 36.92 -29.97 7.21
CA LEU A 486 38.36 -29.95 6.95
C LEU A 486 39.11 -30.64 8.09
N ARG A 487 39.98 -31.60 7.76
CA ARG A 487 40.86 -32.29 8.71
C ARG A 487 42.34 -32.02 8.37
N PRO A 488 43.23 -31.92 9.36
CA PRO A 488 44.65 -31.77 9.09
C PRO A 488 45.16 -32.99 8.32
N CYS A 489 45.89 -32.75 7.23
CA CYS A 489 46.38 -33.85 6.39
C CYS A 489 47.41 -34.69 7.17
N PRO A 490 47.28 -36.03 7.23
CA PRO A 490 48.15 -36.89 8.04
C PRO A 490 49.59 -37.04 7.54
N GLY A 491 50.00 -36.31 6.50
CA GLY A 491 51.39 -36.27 6.00
C GLY A 491 51.52 -36.57 4.50
N CYS A 492 50.89 -35.77 3.64
CA CYS A 492 51.07 -35.87 2.19
C CYS A 492 52.38 -35.23 1.69
N ASP A 493 52.79 -35.55 0.47
CA ASP A 493 53.96 -34.98 -0.21
C ASP A 493 53.94 -33.44 -0.30
N LEU A 494 52.74 -32.83 -0.27
CA LEU A 494 52.55 -31.37 -0.25
C LEU A 494 52.95 -30.69 1.08
N ASN A 495 53.18 -31.45 2.14
CA ASN A 495 53.64 -30.96 3.45
C ASN A 495 55.13 -31.27 3.71
N ILE A 496 55.89 -31.82 2.73
CA ILE A 496 57.30 -32.20 2.89
C ILE A 496 58.23 -31.03 2.51
N ASN A 497 58.97 -30.49 3.49
CA ASN A 497 60.01 -29.47 3.31
C ASN A 497 61.17 -30.01 2.44
N LYS A 498 61.22 -29.68 1.14
CA LYS A 498 62.43 -29.85 0.31
C LYS A 498 63.20 -28.53 0.18
N SER A 499 64.31 -28.45 0.91
CA SER A 499 65.34 -27.42 0.81
C SER A 499 66.35 -27.76 -0.29
N SER A 500 66.12 -27.31 -1.53
CA SER A 500 67.18 -27.13 -2.54
C SER A 500 66.65 -26.42 -3.78
N TYR A 501 67.21 -25.23 -4.06
CA TYR A 501 66.97 -24.49 -5.29
C TYR A 501 67.62 -25.24 -6.47
N SER A 502 66.84 -25.58 -7.50
CA SER A 502 67.35 -25.55 -8.87
C SER A 502 66.44 -24.61 -9.68
N LYS A 503 67.06 -23.58 -10.26
CA LYS A 503 66.39 -22.62 -11.15
C LYS A 503 66.01 -23.37 -12.43
N LYS A 504 64.72 -23.54 -12.69
CA LYS A 504 64.21 -23.62 -14.07
C LYS A 504 63.45 -22.33 -14.36
N SER A 505 64.05 -21.51 -15.22
CA SER A 505 63.39 -20.39 -15.88
C SER A 505 62.40 -20.94 -16.91
N VAL A 506 61.12 -20.61 -16.74
CA VAL A 506 60.13 -20.72 -17.81
C VAL A 506 59.54 -19.33 -18.01
N ALA A 507 59.71 -18.82 -19.23
CA ALA A 507 59.22 -17.53 -19.66
C ALA A 507 57.69 -17.54 -19.81
N THR A 508 57.07 -16.43 -19.41
CA THR A 508 55.75 -15.91 -19.81
C THR A 508 54.68 -16.91 -20.25
N GLY A 509 53.72 -17.16 -19.35
CA GLY A 509 52.43 -17.75 -19.71
C GLY A 509 51.64 -18.17 -18.47
N SER A 510 50.77 -17.30 -17.97
CA SER A 510 49.60 -17.61 -17.13
C SER A 510 49.81 -18.23 -15.72
N VAL A 511 48.82 -17.97 -14.84
CA VAL A 511 48.51 -18.69 -13.57
C VAL A 511 49.42 -18.31 -12.37
N SER A 512 48.99 -18.09 -11.13
CA SER A 512 47.81 -18.45 -10.33
C SER A 512 47.57 -17.42 -9.22
N CYS A 513 46.31 -17.10 -8.95
CA CYS A 513 45.87 -16.21 -7.86
C CYS A 513 45.56 -17.01 -6.59
N SER A 514 45.78 -16.38 -5.43
CA SER A 514 45.44 -16.91 -4.11
C SER A 514 44.05 -16.43 -3.69
N TYR A 515 43.17 -17.33 -3.26
CA TYR A 515 41.77 -17.02 -2.93
C TYR A 515 41.52 -17.06 -1.42
N SER A 516 40.75 -16.11 -0.90
CA SER A 516 40.14 -16.18 0.44
C SER A 516 38.64 -16.44 0.30
N ALA A 517 38.15 -17.58 0.76
CA ALA A 517 36.72 -17.84 0.83
C ALA A 517 36.11 -17.16 2.07
N SER A 518 35.20 -16.22 1.85
CA SER A 518 34.25 -15.75 2.85
C SER A 518 32.89 -16.38 2.55
N LEU A 519 32.46 -17.26 3.46
CA LEU A 519 31.15 -17.93 3.45
C LEU A 519 30.02 -16.97 3.83
#